data_AF-A0A9W7TED8-F1
#
_entry.id   AF-A0A9W7TED8-F1
#
_cell.length_a   1.000
_cell.length_b   1.000
_cell.length_c   1.000
_cell.angle_alpha   90.00
_cell.angle_beta   90.00
_cell.angle_gamma   90.00
#
_symmetry.space_group_name_H-M   'P 1'
#
loop_
_entity.id
_entity.type
_entity.pdbx_description
1 polymer ?
#
loop_
_entity_poly.entity_id
_entity_poly.type
_entity_poly.pdbx_seq_one_letter_code
_entity_poly.pdbx_strand_id
1 'polypeptide(L)'
;MPPRWRTCINKPLHWSSPVVQGLFLCVLTFGVILPICCHRLLYSYYFLKTVYLDSLSDAALQESYNRGQEALRFWEGVEFSERDPVAKKPDLLVTVVTARRSEGRDYHYLLQVTHRLMSLLKTCGDKSCAEVIICDVESGPVNEEVLLVEKQFRVVRRSPGEKHKSGEVLSVFEREKRDYVFCLRKGWEAMRPKNIVILEDDALPMADFFPLVKNLLLRKFALSTLYIKLFHPERLQGYWNPEVYRILEWLGLGLFVATILLIILSHYTPLSFTLSPPHLVFMTLYVMAVVELAGRHYLLEFRRLSPQLYAVSPATECCTPAMLFPGNASVRAAEYLDQVVCSQGNAKDMVLWKIARSTPGERAHSVEPNSIKHIGAYSSIRSNPPRPRLI
;
A
#
# COMPACT_ATOMS: atom_id res chain seq x y z
N MET A 1 52.37 40.54 -33.71
CA MET A 1 51.12 40.00 -33.14
C MET A 1 50.01 40.10 -34.18
N PRO A 2 49.59 38.98 -34.79
CA PRO A 2 48.27 38.81 -35.39
C PRO A 2 47.45 37.73 -34.62
N PRO A 3 46.11 37.74 -34.69
CA PRO A 3 45.27 36.98 -33.77
C PRO A 3 45.18 35.49 -34.17
N ARG A 4 45.52 34.60 -33.23
CA ARG A 4 45.23 33.16 -33.24
C ARG A 4 43.75 32.93 -32.93
N TRP A 5 42.87 33.17 -33.88
CA TRP A 5 41.46 32.78 -33.79
C TRP A 5 41.08 32.01 -35.05
N ARG A 6 41.28 30.69 -35.01
CA ARG A 6 40.56 29.64 -35.77
C ARG A 6 41.35 28.34 -35.65
N THR A 7 40.90 27.47 -34.75
CA THR A 7 40.92 25.99 -34.87
C THR A 7 40.40 25.38 -33.56
N CYS A 8 39.10 25.54 -33.29
CA CYS A 8 38.40 24.78 -32.25
C CYS A 8 37.05 24.28 -32.77
N ILE A 9 36.98 23.84 -34.03
CA ILE A 9 35.78 23.17 -34.55
C ILE A 9 36.27 22.04 -35.46
N ASN A 10 35.80 20.82 -35.19
CA ASN A 10 36.02 19.57 -35.91
C ASN A 10 37.30 18.78 -35.56
N LYS A 11 37.32 18.16 -34.38
CA LYS A 11 37.91 16.81 -34.26
C LYS A 11 36.79 15.80 -34.55
N PRO A 12 36.98 14.83 -35.47
CA PRO A 12 35.99 13.80 -35.73
C PRO A 12 35.72 13.01 -34.45
N LEU A 13 34.45 12.88 -34.11
CA LEU A 13 33.96 12.21 -32.93
C LEU A 13 34.31 10.72 -33.04
N HIS A 14 35.43 10.30 -32.44
CA HIS A 14 35.86 8.89 -32.48
C HIS A 14 34.85 8.05 -31.71
N TRP A 15 34.36 6.96 -32.31
CA TRP A 15 33.41 6.00 -31.69
C TRP A 15 33.91 5.41 -30.35
N SER A 16 35.22 5.52 -30.09
CA SER A 16 35.88 5.11 -28.84
C SER A 16 35.79 6.15 -27.72
N SER A 17 35.16 7.32 -27.95
CA SER A 17 35.00 8.33 -26.91
C SER A 17 33.94 7.89 -25.89
N PRO A 18 34.21 7.98 -24.57
CA PRO A 18 33.25 7.62 -23.53
C PRO A 18 31.95 8.44 -23.61
N VAL A 19 32.02 9.66 -24.17
CA VAL A 19 30.83 10.51 -24.40
C VAL A 19 29.92 9.91 -25.47
N VAL A 20 30.49 9.40 -26.57
CA VAL A 20 29.71 8.77 -27.65
C VAL A 20 29.10 7.46 -27.17
N GLN A 21 29.89 6.66 -26.45
CA GLN A 21 29.43 5.40 -25.85
C GLN A 21 28.32 5.67 -24.82
N GLY A 22 28.45 6.71 -23.99
CA GLY A 22 27.42 7.10 -23.03
C GLY A 22 26.14 7.59 -23.70
N LEU A 23 26.24 8.40 -24.75
CA LEU A 23 25.08 8.81 -25.54
C LEU A 23 24.38 7.60 -26.18
N PHE A 24 25.15 6.71 -26.80
CA PHE A 24 24.62 5.49 -27.40
C PHE A 24 23.92 4.61 -26.36
N LEU A 25 24.54 4.42 -25.20
CA LEU A 25 23.95 3.70 -24.07
C LEU A 25 22.63 4.33 -23.63
N CYS A 26 22.57 5.66 -23.47
CA CYS A 26 21.33 6.35 -23.12
C CYS A 26 20.25 6.18 -24.19
N VAL A 27 20.57 6.37 -25.47
CA VAL A 27 19.60 6.22 -26.56
C VAL A 27 19.09 4.78 -26.64
N LEU A 28 19.98 3.79 -26.53
CA LEU A 28 19.60 2.39 -26.54
C LEU A 28 18.74 2.05 -25.31
N THR A 29 19.14 2.46 -24.12
CA THR A 29 18.42 2.11 -22.89
C THR A 29 17.08 2.82 -22.79
N PHE A 30 17.05 4.15 -22.91
CA PHE A 30 15.83 4.93 -22.71
C PHE A 30 14.94 4.97 -23.96
N GLY A 31 15.51 4.82 -25.15
CA GLY A 31 14.77 4.84 -26.42
C GLY A 31 14.31 3.46 -26.90
N VAL A 32 14.95 2.38 -26.45
CA VAL A 32 14.65 1.02 -26.95
C VAL A 32 14.40 0.03 -25.81
N ILE A 33 15.39 -0.20 -24.93
CA ILE A 33 15.33 -1.28 -23.93
C ILE A 33 14.21 -1.05 -22.92
N LEU A 34 14.18 0.10 -22.23
CA LEU A 34 13.16 0.38 -21.22
C LEU A 34 11.75 0.48 -21.82
N PRO A 35 11.53 1.13 -22.97
CA PRO A 35 10.24 1.02 -23.65
C PRO A 35 9.80 -0.43 -23.88
N ILE A 36 10.67 -1.28 -24.44
CA ILE A 36 10.33 -2.68 -24.73
C ILE A 36 10.13 -3.49 -23.45
N CYS A 37 10.90 -3.27 -22.40
CA CYS A 37 10.81 -4.05 -21.17
C CYS A 37 9.68 -3.56 -20.24
N CYS A 38 9.40 -2.26 -20.22
CA CYS A 38 8.52 -1.64 -19.22
C CYS A 38 7.16 -1.19 -19.76
N HIS A 39 6.88 -1.29 -21.07
CA HIS A 39 5.60 -0.87 -21.67
C HIS A 39 4.33 -1.51 -21.07
N ARG A 40 4.47 -2.68 -20.41
CA ARG A 40 3.36 -3.40 -19.74
C ARG A 40 3.36 -3.24 -18.22
N LEU A 41 4.39 -2.64 -17.65
CA LEU A 41 4.51 -2.47 -16.20
C LEU A 41 3.64 -1.30 -15.77
N LEU A 42 2.58 -1.56 -15.03
CA LEU A 42 1.68 -0.53 -14.49
C LEU A 42 2.51 0.50 -13.69
N TYR A 43 2.20 1.78 -13.87
CA TYR A 43 2.90 2.93 -13.27
C TYR A 43 4.38 3.13 -13.67
N SER A 44 4.95 2.34 -14.60
CA SER A 44 6.18 2.75 -15.28
C SER A 44 5.90 3.97 -16.17
N TYR A 45 6.91 4.83 -16.37
CA TYR A 45 6.81 5.96 -17.31
C TYR A 45 6.62 5.52 -18.76
N TYR A 46 7.00 4.28 -19.11
CA TYR A 46 6.80 3.71 -20.44
C TYR A 46 5.46 2.99 -20.61
N PHE A 47 4.64 2.90 -19.56
CA PHE A 47 3.38 2.16 -19.61
C PHE A 47 2.42 2.72 -20.67
N LEU A 48 2.06 1.89 -21.65
CA LEU A 48 1.13 2.28 -22.72
C LEU A 48 -0.32 2.13 -22.26
N LYS A 49 -0.80 3.14 -21.51
CA LYS A 49 -2.14 3.15 -20.89
C LYS A 49 -3.27 2.83 -21.88
N THR A 50 -3.24 3.40 -23.08
CA THR A 50 -4.29 3.18 -24.10
C THR A 50 -4.33 1.76 -24.65
N VAL A 51 -3.21 1.03 -24.57
CA VAL A 51 -3.09 -0.34 -25.09
C VAL A 51 -3.39 -1.38 -24.01
N TYR A 52 -2.86 -1.18 -22.81
CA TYR A 52 -2.86 -2.22 -21.78
C TYR A 52 -3.83 -2.01 -20.63
N LEU A 53 -4.24 -0.77 -20.32
CA LEU A 53 -4.98 -0.50 -19.09
C LEU A 53 -6.29 -1.28 -19.01
N ASP A 54 -7.06 -1.31 -20.11
CA ASP A 54 -8.36 -1.99 -20.11
C ASP A 54 -8.16 -3.50 -19.95
N SER A 55 -7.21 -4.11 -20.69
CA SER A 55 -6.90 -5.54 -20.54
C SER A 55 -6.37 -5.91 -19.16
N LEU A 56 -5.54 -5.06 -18.54
CA LEU A 56 -5.02 -5.30 -17.19
C LEU A 56 -6.11 -5.13 -16.14
N SER A 57 -7.00 -4.16 -16.34
CA SER A 57 -8.16 -3.94 -15.47
C SER A 57 -9.12 -5.13 -15.54
N ASP A 58 -9.44 -5.60 -16.74
CA ASP A 58 -10.29 -6.78 -16.94
C ASP A 58 -9.64 -8.04 -16.33
N ALA A 59 -8.33 -8.23 -16.51
CA ALA A 59 -7.61 -9.34 -15.91
C ALA A 59 -7.64 -9.29 -14.38
N ALA A 60 -7.44 -8.11 -13.78
CA ALA A 60 -7.51 -7.94 -12.33
C ALA A 60 -8.95 -8.14 -11.80
N LEU A 61 -9.96 -7.69 -12.54
CA LEU A 61 -11.36 -7.96 -12.22
C LEU A 61 -11.65 -9.46 -12.30
N GLN A 62 -11.21 -10.15 -13.35
CA GLN A 62 -11.41 -11.59 -13.48
C GLN A 62 -10.70 -12.38 -12.37
N GLU A 63 -9.47 -11.99 -12.02
CA GLU A 63 -8.72 -12.58 -10.89
C GLU A 63 -9.49 -12.40 -9.57
N SER A 64 -9.99 -11.18 -9.32
CA SER A 64 -10.77 -10.86 -8.12
C SER A 64 -12.10 -11.60 -8.08
N TYR A 65 -12.81 -11.70 -9.21
CA TYR A 65 -14.05 -12.47 -9.34
C TYR A 65 -13.80 -13.95 -9.03
N ASN A 66 -12.80 -14.57 -9.68
CA ASN A 66 -12.47 -15.97 -9.46
C ASN A 66 -12.13 -16.26 -7.99
N ARG A 67 -11.32 -15.38 -7.36
CA ARG A 67 -10.99 -15.49 -5.93
C ARG A 67 -12.22 -15.30 -5.04
N GLY A 68 -13.11 -14.39 -5.40
CA GLY A 68 -14.39 -14.17 -4.71
C GLY A 68 -15.27 -15.41 -4.72
N GLN A 69 -15.42 -16.04 -5.89
CA GLN A 69 -16.19 -17.27 -6.04
C GLN A 69 -15.57 -18.46 -5.29
N GLU A 70 -14.24 -18.55 -5.27
CA GLU A 70 -13.54 -19.55 -4.45
C GLU A 70 -13.78 -19.33 -2.95
N ALA A 71 -13.68 -18.09 -2.48
CA ALA A 71 -13.95 -17.73 -1.09
C ALA A 71 -15.41 -17.99 -0.71
N LEU A 72 -16.37 -17.72 -1.60
CA LEU A 72 -17.77 -18.03 -1.36
C LEU A 72 -17.98 -19.53 -1.11
N ARG A 73 -17.51 -20.39 -2.04
CA ARG A 73 -17.63 -21.85 -1.89
C ARG A 73 -16.99 -22.35 -0.60
N PHE A 74 -15.84 -21.78 -0.24
CA PHE A 74 -15.17 -22.07 1.02
C PHE A 74 -16.08 -21.76 2.22
N TRP A 75 -16.63 -20.55 2.32
CA TRP A 75 -17.46 -20.12 3.45
C TRP A 75 -18.84 -20.79 3.52
N GLU A 76 -19.40 -21.18 2.37
CA GLU A 76 -20.61 -22.00 2.31
C GLU A 76 -20.37 -23.40 2.89
N GLY A 77 -19.22 -24.02 2.59
CA GLY A 77 -18.84 -25.34 3.08
C GLY A 77 -18.29 -25.37 4.52
N VAL A 78 -17.98 -24.21 5.12
CA VAL A 78 -17.54 -24.15 6.51
C VAL A 78 -18.73 -24.41 7.45
N GLU A 79 -18.63 -25.50 8.20
CA GLU A 79 -19.53 -25.81 9.30
C GLU A 79 -19.24 -24.92 10.53
N PHE A 80 -20.22 -24.82 11.41
CA PHE A 80 -20.05 -24.12 12.67
C PHE A 80 -19.06 -24.88 13.54
N SER A 81 -17.88 -24.31 13.77
CA SER A 81 -16.96 -24.84 14.79
C SER A 81 -17.32 -24.22 16.12
N GLU A 82 -17.29 -25.01 17.19
CA GLU A 82 -17.19 -24.43 18.53
C GLU A 82 -16.00 -23.47 18.54
N ARG A 83 -16.28 -22.21 18.88
CA ARG A 83 -15.24 -21.17 18.90
C ARG A 83 -14.28 -21.50 20.01
N ASP A 84 -12.99 -21.56 19.68
CA ASP A 84 -11.96 -21.56 20.71
C ASP A 84 -12.21 -20.39 21.67
N PRO A 85 -12.00 -20.59 22.98
CA PRO A 85 -12.23 -19.55 23.97
C PRO A 85 -11.39 -18.33 23.63
N VAL A 86 -12.07 -17.26 23.18
CA VAL A 86 -11.47 -16.00 22.76
C VAL A 86 -10.49 -15.52 23.84
N ALA A 87 -9.25 -15.21 23.42
CA ALA A 87 -8.24 -14.75 24.35
C ALA A 87 -8.74 -13.50 25.10
N LYS A 88 -8.77 -13.57 26.43
CA LYS A 88 -9.06 -12.39 27.26
C LYS A 88 -7.90 -11.39 27.10
N LYS A 89 -8.08 -10.36 26.26
CA LYS A 89 -7.12 -9.30 25.90
C LYS A 89 -6.00 -9.78 24.96
N PRO A 90 -6.30 -9.95 23.65
CA PRO A 90 -5.29 -10.36 22.68
C PRO A 90 -4.22 -9.27 22.47
N ASP A 91 -3.00 -9.69 22.12
CA ASP A 91 -1.91 -8.77 21.81
C ASP A 91 -2.20 -7.95 20.54
N LEU A 92 -2.91 -8.55 19.58
CA LEU A 92 -3.29 -7.95 18.31
C LEU A 92 -4.74 -8.30 17.97
N LEU A 93 -5.54 -7.30 17.61
CA LEU A 93 -6.88 -7.44 17.07
C LEU A 93 -6.91 -6.91 15.64
N VAL A 94 -7.43 -7.69 14.71
CA VAL A 94 -7.78 -7.24 13.35
C VAL A 94 -9.29 -7.02 13.29
N THR A 95 -9.71 -5.79 13.03
CA THR A 95 -11.11 -5.42 12.80
C THR A 95 -11.31 -5.18 11.31
N VAL A 96 -12.14 -6.01 10.66
CA VAL A 96 -12.53 -5.84 9.26
C VAL A 96 -13.81 -5.03 9.18
N VAL A 97 -13.77 -3.86 8.57
CA VAL A 97 -14.91 -2.96 8.38
C VAL A 97 -15.60 -3.32 7.08
N THR A 98 -16.90 -3.60 7.13
CA THR A 98 -17.69 -3.98 5.96
C THR A 98 -19.05 -3.31 5.94
N ALA A 99 -19.53 -3.04 4.73
CA ALA A 99 -20.87 -2.56 4.44
C ALA A 99 -21.38 -3.28 3.18
N ARG A 100 -22.70 -3.39 3.03
CA ARG A 100 -23.27 -4.04 1.85
C ARG A 100 -22.95 -3.20 0.60
N ARG A 101 -22.46 -3.85 -0.45
CA ARG A 101 -22.31 -3.23 -1.77
C ARG A 101 -23.60 -3.39 -2.58
N SER A 102 -24.00 -2.36 -3.31
CA SER A 102 -25.06 -2.47 -4.33
C SER A 102 -24.52 -3.06 -5.63
N GLU A 103 -23.31 -2.66 -6.01
CA GLU A 103 -22.62 -3.05 -7.24
C GLU A 103 -21.39 -3.89 -6.93
N GLY A 104 -21.04 -4.82 -7.82
CA GLY A 104 -19.87 -5.69 -7.62
C GLY A 104 -20.02 -6.69 -6.46
N ARG A 105 -21.26 -7.10 -6.15
CA ARG A 105 -21.54 -8.11 -5.11
C ARG A 105 -20.86 -9.45 -5.38
N ASP A 106 -20.83 -9.87 -6.65
CA ASP A 106 -20.30 -11.17 -7.06
C ASP A 106 -18.78 -11.31 -6.89
N TYR A 107 -18.09 -10.22 -6.51
CA TYR A 107 -16.67 -10.24 -6.18
C TYR A 107 -16.41 -10.65 -4.73
N HIS A 108 -17.39 -10.58 -3.82
CA HIS A 108 -17.27 -11.09 -2.45
C HIS A 108 -16.02 -10.63 -1.68
N TYR A 109 -15.69 -9.34 -1.72
CA TYR A 109 -14.45 -8.81 -1.14
C TYR A 109 -14.26 -9.20 0.34
N LEU A 110 -15.31 -9.10 1.16
CA LEU A 110 -15.27 -9.50 2.56
C LEU A 110 -14.88 -10.97 2.70
N LEU A 111 -15.48 -11.85 1.90
CA LEU A 111 -15.18 -13.28 1.92
C LEU A 111 -13.73 -13.55 1.51
N GLN A 112 -13.21 -12.83 0.50
CA GLN A 112 -11.80 -12.93 0.11
C GLN A 112 -10.85 -12.53 1.24
N VAL A 113 -11.09 -11.37 1.88
CA VAL A 113 -10.24 -10.86 2.96
C VAL A 113 -10.27 -11.78 4.17
N THR A 114 -11.46 -12.22 4.58
CA THR A 114 -11.63 -13.11 5.75
C THR A 114 -11.08 -14.51 5.49
N HIS A 115 -11.24 -15.06 4.28
CA HIS A 115 -10.63 -16.33 3.90
C HIS A 115 -9.10 -16.24 3.97
N ARG A 116 -8.52 -15.13 3.46
CA ARG A 116 -7.08 -14.89 3.54
C ARG A 116 -6.59 -14.75 4.99
N LEU A 117 -7.30 -14.00 5.83
CA LEU A 117 -6.98 -13.87 7.25
C LEU A 117 -7.02 -15.23 7.95
N MET A 118 -8.04 -16.04 7.70
CA MET A 118 -8.14 -17.38 8.28
C MET A 118 -6.97 -18.27 7.88
N SER A 119 -6.55 -18.23 6.61
CA SER A 119 -5.35 -18.94 6.15
C SER A 119 -4.08 -18.45 6.85
N LEU A 120 -3.92 -17.14 7.04
CA LEU A 120 -2.74 -16.58 7.69
C LEU A 120 -2.70 -16.90 9.20
N LEU A 121 -3.84 -16.89 9.89
CA LEU A 121 -3.91 -17.24 11.31
C LEU A 121 -3.47 -18.69 11.56
N LYS A 122 -3.78 -19.62 10.65
CA LYS A 122 -3.31 -21.02 10.73
C LYS A 122 -1.79 -21.14 10.66
N THR A 123 -1.09 -20.17 10.09
CA THR A 123 0.38 -20.18 10.00
C THR A 123 1.08 -19.68 11.26
N CYS A 124 0.33 -19.19 12.26
CA CYS A 124 0.88 -18.58 13.47
C CYS A 124 1.39 -19.57 14.53
N GLY A 125 1.36 -20.88 14.26
CA GLY A 125 1.79 -21.94 15.17
C GLY A 125 0.74 -22.23 16.25
N ASP A 126 1.17 -22.77 17.39
CA ASP A 126 0.29 -23.28 18.46
C ASP A 126 -0.51 -22.19 19.20
N LYS A 127 -0.14 -20.91 19.05
CA LYS A 127 -0.87 -19.78 19.63
C LYS A 127 -1.31 -18.84 18.53
N SER A 128 -2.58 -18.44 18.58
CA SER A 128 -3.10 -17.42 17.67
C SER A 128 -2.29 -16.12 17.80
N CYS A 129 -1.78 -15.63 16.67
CA CYS A 129 -1.03 -14.37 16.60
C CYS A 129 -1.93 -13.13 16.65
N ALA A 130 -3.23 -13.28 16.38
CA ALA A 130 -4.21 -12.20 16.37
C ALA A 130 -5.64 -12.73 16.52
N GLU A 131 -6.51 -11.92 17.09
CA GLU A 131 -7.96 -12.15 17.00
C GLU A 131 -8.53 -11.37 15.82
N VAL A 132 -9.63 -11.85 15.23
CA VAL A 132 -10.32 -11.18 14.12
C VAL A 132 -11.78 -10.92 14.49
N ILE A 133 -12.25 -9.70 14.24
CA ILE A 133 -13.67 -9.36 14.29
C ILE A 133 -14.13 -8.71 13.00
N ILE A 134 -15.40 -8.92 12.70
CA ILE A 134 -16.08 -8.26 11.59
C ILE A 134 -16.94 -7.13 12.17
N CYS A 135 -16.69 -5.91 11.73
CA CYS A 135 -17.49 -4.75 12.05
C CYS A 135 -18.42 -4.45 10.88
N ASP A 136 -19.67 -4.89 11.02
CA ASP A 136 -20.72 -4.67 10.04
C ASP A 136 -21.42 -3.33 10.34
N VAL A 137 -21.15 -2.34 9.48
CA VAL A 137 -21.68 -0.97 9.61
C VAL A 137 -22.94 -0.75 8.78
N GLU A 138 -23.54 -1.82 8.25
CA GLU A 138 -24.76 -1.73 7.45
C GLU A 138 -25.92 -1.11 8.24
N SER A 139 -26.59 -0.14 7.62
CA SER A 139 -27.76 0.53 8.20
C SER A 139 -29.08 -0.05 7.69
N GLY A 140 -29.05 -0.72 6.53
CA GLY A 140 -30.19 -1.35 5.85
C GLY A 140 -30.36 -2.85 6.14
N PRO A 141 -30.82 -3.64 5.14
CA PRO A 141 -30.97 -5.09 5.29
C PRO A 141 -29.64 -5.77 5.57
N VAL A 142 -29.69 -6.91 6.28
CA VAL A 142 -28.51 -7.68 6.70
C VAL A 142 -27.60 -7.99 5.50
N ASN A 143 -26.30 -7.81 5.70
CA ASN A 143 -25.28 -8.22 4.74
C ASN A 143 -25.13 -9.76 4.78
N GLU A 144 -25.54 -10.43 3.70
CA GLU A 144 -25.57 -11.90 3.60
C GLU A 144 -24.18 -12.54 3.75
N GLU A 145 -23.13 -11.87 3.25
CA GLU A 145 -21.74 -12.35 3.39
C GLU A 145 -21.30 -12.39 4.86
N VAL A 146 -21.81 -11.47 5.69
CA VAL A 146 -21.50 -11.43 7.12
C VAL A 146 -22.06 -12.67 7.83
N LEU A 147 -23.21 -13.18 7.41
CA LEU A 147 -23.82 -14.38 7.99
C LEU A 147 -22.95 -15.63 7.78
N LEU A 148 -22.25 -15.70 6.64
CA LEU A 148 -21.35 -16.81 6.34
C LEU A 148 -20.11 -16.79 7.25
N VAL A 149 -19.52 -15.60 7.45
CA VAL A 149 -18.30 -15.45 8.26
C VAL A 149 -18.58 -15.44 9.76
N GLU A 150 -19.81 -15.10 10.20
CA GLU A 150 -20.23 -15.10 11.61
C GLU A 150 -20.15 -16.49 12.28
N LYS A 151 -20.14 -17.54 11.46
CA LYS A 151 -19.90 -18.93 11.91
C LYS A 151 -18.52 -19.08 12.57
N GLN A 152 -17.52 -18.33 12.11
CA GLN A 152 -16.13 -18.46 12.58
C GLN A 152 -15.64 -17.19 13.31
N PHE A 153 -16.03 -16.01 12.83
CA PHE A 153 -15.59 -14.74 13.41
C PHE A 153 -16.70 -14.09 14.24
N ARG A 154 -16.28 -13.36 15.28
CA ARG A 154 -17.20 -12.50 16.04
C ARG A 154 -17.58 -11.29 15.20
N VAL A 155 -18.89 -11.04 15.10
CA VAL A 155 -19.43 -9.87 14.41
C VAL A 155 -19.90 -8.82 15.42
N VAL A 156 -19.64 -7.55 15.13
CA VAL A 156 -20.20 -6.41 15.85
C VAL A 156 -21.02 -5.56 14.89
N ARG A 157 -22.23 -5.19 15.34
CA ARG A 157 -23.21 -4.39 14.59
C ARG A 157 -23.66 -3.20 15.42
N ARG A 158 -24.13 -2.13 14.76
CA ARG A 158 -24.76 -0.99 15.44
C ARG A 158 -26.04 -1.44 16.14
N SER A 159 -26.19 -1.09 17.41
CA SER A 159 -27.48 -1.23 18.10
C SER A 159 -28.50 -0.23 17.54
N PRO A 160 -29.82 -0.43 17.74
CA PRO A 160 -30.85 0.48 17.22
C PRO A 160 -30.65 1.95 17.63
N GLY A 161 -30.12 2.21 18.84
CA GLY A 161 -29.81 3.56 19.31
C GLY A 161 -28.53 4.18 18.72
N GLU A 162 -27.65 3.37 18.15
CA GLU A 162 -26.41 3.79 17.48
C GLU A 162 -26.58 3.91 15.95
N LYS A 163 -27.75 3.54 15.42
CA LYS A 163 -28.10 3.75 14.01
C LYS A 163 -28.31 5.24 13.74
N HIS A 164 -27.94 5.66 12.54
CA HIS A 164 -28.20 7.03 12.09
C HIS A 164 -29.70 7.34 12.15
N LYS A 165 -30.05 8.53 12.63
CA LYS A 165 -31.45 8.97 12.65
C LYS A 165 -31.97 8.98 11.22
N SER A 166 -33.11 8.33 10.99
CA SER A 166 -33.75 8.31 9.68
C SER A 166 -34.04 9.76 9.23
N GLY A 167 -33.39 10.21 8.16
CA GLY A 167 -33.50 11.57 7.62
C GLY A 167 -32.26 12.46 7.75
N GLU A 168 -31.19 12.02 8.43
CA GLU A 168 -29.92 12.78 8.47
C GLU A 168 -29.19 12.65 7.11
N VAL A 169 -29.21 13.71 6.30
CA VAL A 169 -28.44 13.78 5.03
C VAL A 169 -26.97 14.00 5.36
N LEU A 170 -26.25 12.90 5.61
CA LEU A 170 -24.81 12.92 5.85
C LEU A 170 -24.04 12.94 4.54
N SER A 171 -22.95 13.70 4.51
CA SER A 171 -21.97 13.56 3.43
C SER A 171 -21.39 12.14 3.46
N VAL A 172 -21.07 11.60 2.27
CA VAL A 172 -20.40 10.29 2.14
C VAL A 172 -19.13 10.23 3.01
N PHE A 173 -18.38 11.33 3.07
CA PHE A 173 -17.16 11.43 3.88
C PHE A 173 -17.42 11.38 5.38
N GLU A 174 -18.50 12.01 5.85
CA GLU A 174 -18.90 11.96 7.26
C GLU A 174 -19.42 10.59 7.65
N ARG A 175 -20.15 9.91 6.74
CA ARG A 175 -20.56 8.52 6.93
C ARG A 175 -19.35 7.58 7.05
N GLU A 176 -18.43 7.63 6.07
CA GLU A 176 -17.17 6.87 6.07
C GLU A 176 -16.38 7.07 7.38
N LYS A 177 -16.33 8.31 7.88
CA LYS A 177 -15.68 8.64 9.16
C LYS A 177 -16.42 8.03 10.36
N ARG A 178 -17.73 8.22 10.47
CA ARG A 178 -18.53 7.72 11.61
C ARG A 178 -18.52 6.19 11.70
N ASP A 179 -18.53 5.50 10.55
CA ASP A 179 -18.40 4.04 10.48
C ASP A 179 -17.03 3.58 10.95
N TYR A 180 -15.97 4.27 10.52
CA TYR A 180 -14.60 4.00 10.97
C TYR A 180 -14.43 4.19 12.49
N VAL A 181 -14.95 5.30 13.04
CA VAL A 181 -14.91 5.58 14.50
C VAL A 181 -15.68 4.51 15.28
N PHE A 182 -16.87 4.12 14.81
CA PHE A 182 -17.67 3.07 15.43
C PHE A 182 -16.87 1.77 15.53
N CYS A 183 -16.23 1.34 14.45
CA CYS A 183 -15.45 0.11 14.43
C CYS A 183 -14.19 0.17 15.30
N LEU A 184 -13.51 1.32 15.38
CA LEU A 184 -12.39 1.51 16.30
C LEU A 184 -12.80 1.30 17.76
N ARG A 185 -13.91 1.93 18.17
CA ARG A 185 -14.42 1.82 19.55
C ARG A 185 -14.93 0.43 19.86
N LYS A 186 -15.76 -0.13 18.99
CA LYS A 186 -16.32 -1.47 19.20
C LYS A 186 -15.28 -2.56 19.23
N GLY A 187 -14.24 -2.47 18.41
CA GLY A 187 -13.11 -3.40 18.49
C GLY A 187 -12.40 -3.33 19.84
N TRP A 188 -12.14 -2.12 20.34
CA TRP A 188 -11.54 -1.93 21.66
C TRP A 188 -12.45 -2.42 22.81
N GLU A 189 -13.73 -2.05 22.79
CA GLU A 189 -14.73 -2.44 23.79
C GLU A 189 -14.91 -3.97 23.86
N ALA A 190 -14.89 -4.64 22.71
CA ALA A 190 -15.17 -6.07 22.61
C ALA A 190 -14.13 -6.96 23.30
N MET A 191 -12.85 -6.56 23.29
CA MET A 191 -11.74 -7.42 23.72
C MET A 191 -10.61 -6.73 24.50
N ARG A 192 -10.55 -5.39 24.52
CA ARG A 192 -9.46 -4.59 25.10
C ARG A 192 -8.06 -5.10 24.66
N PRO A 193 -7.80 -5.18 23.34
CA PRO A 193 -6.54 -5.67 22.81
C PRO A 193 -5.38 -4.73 23.13
N LYS A 194 -4.12 -5.16 23.01
CA LYS A 194 -2.99 -4.23 23.12
C LYS A 194 -2.81 -3.37 21.87
N ASN A 195 -3.12 -3.90 20.69
CA ASN A 195 -2.95 -3.21 19.41
C ASN A 195 -4.12 -3.55 18.48
N ILE A 196 -4.53 -2.61 17.63
CA ILE A 196 -5.63 -2.80 16.69
C ILE A 196 -5.15 -2.55 15.26
N VAL A 197 -5.45 -3.46 14.35
CA VAL A 197 -5.42 -3.23 12.90
C VAL A 197 -6.86 -3.03 12.45
N ILE A 198 -7.15 -1.92 11.77
CA ILE A 198 -8.37 -1.75 11.01
C ILE A 198 -8.08 -2.09 9.54
N LEU A 199 -8.84 -3.02 8.97
CA LEU A 199 -8.86 -3.33 7.55
C LEU A 199 -10.22 -2.96 6.97
N GLU A 200 -10.24 -2.38 5.78
CA GLU A 200 -11.44 -2.33 4.95
C GLU A 200 -11.64 -3.71 4.29
N ASP A 201 -12.87 -4.06 3.96
CA ASP A 201 -13.24 -5.38 3.42
C ASP A 201 -12.68 -5.66 2.01
N ASP A 202 -11.97 -4.71 1.41
CA ASP A 202 -11.26 -4.83 0.13
C ASP A 202 -9.73 -4.67 0.29
N ALA A 203 -9.21 -4.77 1.53
CA ALA A 203 -7.78 -4.72 1.85
C ALA A 203 -7.22 -6.13 2.09
N LEU A 204 -6.80 -6.81 1.02
CA LEU A 204 -6.36 -8.21 1.06
C LEU A 204 -4.95 -8.36 1.67
N PRO A 205 -4.78 -9.06 2.81
CA PRO A 205 -3.47 -9.18 3.45
C PRO A 205 -2.45 -10.03 2.68
N MET A 206 -1.20 -9.56 2.61
CA MET A 206 -0.07 -10.28 2.01
C MET A 206 0.37 -11.47 2.89
N ALA A 207 1.20 -12.37 2.33
CA ALA A 207 1.64 -13.59 3.02
C ALA A 207 2.43 -13.32 4.31
N ASP A 208 3.15 -12.21 4.35
CA ASP A 208 4.02 -11.78 5.44
C ASP A 208 3.34 -10.78 6.40
N PHE A 209 2.02 -10.62 6.31
CA PHE A 209 1.25 -9.62 7.06
C PHE A 209 1.49 -9.67 8.58
N PHE A 210 1.25 -10.81 9.24
CA PHE A 210 1.43 -10.92 10.69
C PHE A 210 2.89 -10.83 11.13
N PRO A 211 3.87 -11.51 10.47
CA PRO A 211 5.29 -11.31 10.76
C PRO A 211 5.73 -9.85 10.70
N LEU A 212 5.26 -9.10 9.69
CA LEU A 212 5.54 -7.68 9.53
C LEU A 212 4.90 -6.85 10.65
N VAL A 213 3.61 -7.01 10.92
CA VAL A 213 2.91 -6.25 11.97
C VAL A 213 3.59 -6.47 13.33
N LYS A 214 3.94 -7.71 13.66
CA LYS A 214 4.71 -8.04 14.87
C LYS A 214 6.07 -7.33 14.87
N ASN A 215 6.79 -7.34 13.75
CA ASN A 215 8.08 -6.66 13.65
C ASN A 215 7.95 -5.15 13.86
N LEU A 216 6.95 -4.50 13.28
CA LEU A 216 6.69 -3.06 13.45
C LEU A 216 6.41 -2.70 14.91
N LEU A 217 5.56 -3.49 15.58
CA LEU A 217 5.20 -3.28 16.99
C LEU A 217 6.37 -3.45 17.95
N LEU A 218 7.39 -4.24 17.59
CA LEU A 218 8.61 -4.40 18.38
C LEU A 218 9.57 -3.21 18.27
N ARG A 219 9.42 -2.34 17.26
CA ARG A 219 10.31 -1.19 17.08
C ARG A 219 9.87 -0.02 17.97
N LYS A 220 10.84 0.70 18.55
CA LYS A 220 10.60 1.81 19.50
C LYS A 220 9.66 2.91 18.95
N PHE A 221 9.67 3.16 17.65
CA PHE A 221 8.84 4.21 17.05
C PHE A 221 7.33 3.97 17.27
N ALA A 222 6.89 2.70 17.31
CA ALA A 222 5.48 2.32 17.43
C ALA A 222 4.85 2.86 18.73
N LEU A 223 5.62 2.97 19.81
CA LEU A 223 5.16 3.47 21.11
C LEU A 223 4.74 4.95 21.09
N SER A 224 5.23 5.71 20.11
CA SER A 224 4.97 7.16 19.96
C SER A 224 4.18 7.48 18.70
N THR A 225 3.46 6.49 18.17
CA THR A 225 2.76 6.58 16.87
C THR A 225 1.26 6.50 17.08
N LEU A 226 0.52 7.45 16.51
CA LEU A 226 -0.95 7.44 16.46
C LEU A 226 -1.45 6.35 15.52
N TYR A 227 -0.84 6.23 14.33
CA TYR A 227 -1.16 5.17 13.39
C TYR A 227 -0.01 4.86 12.44
N ILE A 228 -0.01 3.63 11.92
CA ILE A 228 0.90 3.14 10.90
C ILE A 228 0.06 2.71 9.69
N LYS A 229 0.23 3.39 8.55
CA LYS A 229 -0.39 3.01 7.27
C LYS A 229 0.28 1.76 6.74
N LEU A 230 -0.53 0.75 6.46
CA LEU A 230 -0.11 -0.53 5.90
C LEU A 230 -0.27 -0.59 4.36
N PHE A 231 -0.82 0.49 3.80
CA PHE A 231 -1.02 0.67 2.37
C PHE A 231 -0.82 2.14 1.97
N HIS A 232 -0.17 2.33 0.83
CA HIS A 232 -0.12 3.60 0.11
C HIS A 232 -0.16 3.32 -1.40
N PRO A 233 -0.92 4.10 -2.21
CA PRO A 233 -1.02 3.85 -3.64
C PRO A 233 0.35 3.80 -4.33
N GLU A 234 0.60 2.73 -5.09
CA GLU A 234 1.89 2.46 -5.75
C GLU A 234 2.31 3.60 -6.69
N ARG A 235 1.34 4.23 -7.37
CA ARG A 235 1.57 5.40 -8.24
C ARG A 235 2.17 6.62 -7.53
N LEU A 236 2.07 6.69 -6.20
CA LEU A 236 2.58 7.80 -5.38
C LEU A 236 3.89 7.45 -4.67
N GLN A 237 4.41 6.24 -4.87
CA GLN A 237 5.62 5.71 -4.23
C GLN A 237 6.90 5.93 -5.06
N GLY A 238 6.88 6.77 -6.10
CA GLY A 238 8.06 7.13 -6.91
C GLY A 238 9.09 7.96 -6.16
N TYR A 239 10.32 8.06 -6.68
CA TYR A 239 11.38 8.88 -6.07
C TYR A 239 11.13 10.38 -6.24
N TRP A 240 10.44 10.77 -7.32
CA TRP A 240 10.11 12.18 -7.60
C TRP A 240 9.07 12.80 -6.65
N ASN A 241 8.44 12.02 -5.77
CA ASN A 241 7.59 12.50 -4.68
C ASN A 241 8.47 12.64 -3.40
N PRO A 242 9.09 13.81 -3.16
CA PRO A 242 10.36 13.88 -2.47
C PRO A 242 10.17 13.88 -0.95
N GLU A 243 10.26 12.70 -0.38
CA GLU A 243 10.65 12.53 1.02
C GLU A 243 12.17 12.42 1.09
N VAL A 244 12.82 13.05 2.07
CA VAL A 244 14.30 13.12 2.15
C VAL A 244 14.94 11.73 2.10
N TYR A 245 14.34 10.75 2.77
CA TYR A 245 14.86 9.38 2.76
C TYR A 245 14.76 8.70 1.39
N ARG A 246 13.77 9.04 0.55
CA ARG A 246 13.64 8.49 -0.81
C ARG A 246 14.75 9.00 -1.70
N ILE A 247 15.15 10.27 -1.56
CA ILE A 247 16.27 10.85 -2.29
C ILE A 247 17.59 10.18 -1.88
N LEU A 248 17.79 9.97 -0.57
CA LEU A 248 18.97 9.27 -0.05
C LEU A 248 19.02 7.81 -0.52
N GLU A 249 17.87 7.11 -0.51
CA GLU A 249 17.75 5.77 -1.08
C GLU A 249 18.10 5.76 -2.57
N TRP A 250 17.56 6.71 -3.34
CA TRP A 250 17.77 6.80 -4.78
C TRP A 250 19.24 7.02 -5.12
N LEU A 251 19.88 7.97 -4.43
CA LEU A 251 21.29 8.28 -4.57
C LEU A 251 22.16 7.10 -4.13
N GLY A 252 21.83 6.47 -2.99
CA GLY A 252 22.56 5.31 -2.47
C GLY A 252 22.50 4.11 -3.42
N LEU A 253 21.31 3.79 -3.93
CA LEU A 253 21.11 2.74 -4.94
C LEU A 253 21.87 3.09 -6.23
N GLY A 254 21.74 4.32 -6.70
CA GLY A 254 22.44 4.83 -7.87
C GLY A 254 23.96 4.65 -7.76
N LEU A 255 24.56 5.12 -6.67
CA LEU A 255 26.00 5.02 -6.41
C LEU A 255 26.47 3.57 -6.31
N PHE A 256 25.73 2.74 -5.56
CA PHE A 256 26.08 1.33 -5.35
C PHE A 256 26.09 0.56 -6.68
N VAL A 257 25.01 0.65 -7.45
CA VAL A 257 24.88 -0.05 -8.73
C VAL A 257 25.84 0.54 -9.77
N ALA A 258 26.01 1.87 -9.83
CA ALA A 258 26.97 2.51 -10.73
C ALA A 258 28.40 2.03 -10.47
N THR A 259 28.79 1.87 -9.20
CA THR A 259 30.11 1.35 -8.84
C THR A 259 30.30 -0.08 -9.34
N ILE A 260 29.32 -0.96 -9.10
CA ILE A 260 29.34 -2.35 -9.60
C ILE A 260 29.43 -2.38 -11.12
N LEU A 261 28.59 -1.59 -11.80
CA LEU A 261 28.59 -1.52 -13.27
C LEU A 261 29.93 -1.03 -13.80
N LEU A 262 30.53 0.00 -13.22
CA LEU A 262 31.84 0.50 -13.66
C LEU A 262 32.97 -0.51 -13.44
N ILE A 263 32.96 -1.26 -12.33
CA ILE A 263 33.90 -2.36 -12.11
C ILE A 263 33.72 -3.43 -13.20
N ILE A 264 32.48 -3.85 -13.47
CA ILE A 264 32.21 -4.86 -14.49
C ILE A 264 32.63 -4.36 -15.88
N LEU A 265 32.26 -3.13 -16.23
CA LEU A 265 32.58 -2.53 -17.53
C LEU A 265 34.09 -2.39 -17.72
N SER A 266 34.82 -1.95 -16.69
CA SER A 266 36.28 -1.77 -16.73
C SER A 266 37.05 -3.09 -16.83
N HIS A 267 36.50 -4.20 -16.33
CA HIS A 267 37.19 -5.49 -16.32
C HIS A 267 36.76 -6.46 -17.42
N TYR A 268 35.51 -6.39 -17.85
CA TYR A 268 34.91 -7.42 -18.72
C TYR A 268 34.40 -6.89 -20.06
N THR A 269 34.50 -5.59 -20.35
CA THR A 269 33.99 -5.02 -21.60
C THR A 269 35.01 -4.12 -22.29
N PRO A 270 34.96 -3.99 -23.63
CA PRO A 270 35.81 -3.07 -24.37
C PRO A 270 35.36 -1.60 -24.26
N LEU A 271 34.38 -1.29 -23.40
CA LEU A 271 33.88 0.06 -23.21
C LEU A 271 34.90 0.93 -22.47
N SER A 272 34.97 2.20 -22.82
CA SER A 272 35.97 3.15 -22.33
C SER A 272 35.61 3.77 -20.97
N PHE A 273 34.66 3.16 -20.25
CA PHE A 273 34.26 3.57 -18.91
C PHE A 273 35.24 3.05 -17.86
N THR A 274 35.59 3.92 -16.93
CA THR A 274 36.55 3.66 -15.84
C THR A 274 35.98 4.17 -14.52
N LEU A 275 36.58 3.81 -13.39
CA LEU A 275 36.16 4.25 -12.05
C LEU A 275 36.52 5.72 -11.73
N SER A 276 36.56 6.59 -12.73
CA SER A 276 36.86 8.01 -12.55
C SER A 276 35.62 8.77 -12.02
N PRO A 277 35.80 9.88 -11.27
CA PRO A 277 34.69 10.69 -10.78
C PRO A 277 33.63 11.07 -11.83
N PRO A 278 33.97 11.55 -13.05
CA PRO A 278 32.94 11.90 -14.03
C PRO A 278 32.14 10.69 -14.54
N HIS A 279 32.79 9.53 -14.71
CA HIS A 279 32.10 8.30 -15.10
C HIS A 279 31.18 7.80 -13.97
N LEU A 280 31.63 7.89 -12.71
CA LEU A 280 30.82 7.53 -11.56
C LEU A 280 29.58 8.42 -11.43
N VAL A 281 29.73 9.74 -11.59
CA VAL A 281 28.59 10.67 -11.57
C VAL A 281 27.62 10.36 -12.71
N PHE A 282 28.13 10.19 -13.93
CA PHE A 282 27.31 9.83 -15.09
C PHE A 282 26.53 8.53 -14.86
N MET A 283 27.22 7.44 -14.44
CA MET A 283 26.58 6.15 -14.22
C MET A 283 25.60 6.18 -13.04
N THR A 284 25.88 6.96 -12.01
CA THR A 284 24.95 7.16 -10.88
C THR A 284 23.65 7.80 -11.37
N LEU A 285 23.75 8.90 -12.13
CA LEU A 285 22.57 9.58 -12.70
C LEU A 285 21.83 8.68 -13.70
N TYR A 286 22.58 7.92 -14.50
CA TYR A 286 22.01 6.94 -15.44
C TYR A 286 21.19 5.87 -14.71
N VAL A 287 21.75 5.23 -13.68
CA VAL A 287 21.02 4.23 -12.87
C VAL A 287 19.82 4.87 -12.20
N MET A 288 19.99 6.05 -11.60
CA MET A 288 18.90 6.78 -10.97
C MET A 288 17.73 6.99 -11.95
N ALA A 289 18.01 7.44 -13.18
CA ALA A 289 16.99 7.59 -14.21
C ALA A 289 16.34 6.24 -14.60
N VAL A 290 17.14 5.17 -14.76
CA VAL A 290 16.62 3.83 -15.09
C VAL A 290 15.61 3.35 -14.04
N VAL A 291 15.94 3.44 -12.75
CA VAL A 291 15.08 2.92 -11.67
C VAL A 291 13.81 3.74 -11.48
N GLU A 292 13.89 5.06 -11.65
CA GLU A 292 12.70 5.93 -11.56
C GLU A 292 11.75 5.67 -12.73
N LEU A 293 12.28 5.54 -13.96
CA LEU A 293 11.46 5.30 -15.15
C LEU A 293 10.84 3.89 -15.18
N ALA A 294 11.55 2.88 -14.67
CA ALA A 294 11.02 1.53 -14.51
C ALA A 294 9.91 1.46 -13.44
N GLY A 295 10.07 2.20 -12.35
CA GLY A 295 9.10 2.32 -11.25
C GLY A 295 9.64 1.77 -9.94
N ARG A 296 9.74 2.65 -8.93
CA ARG A 296 10.27 2.32 -7.59
C ARG A 296 9.52 1.19 -6.88
N HIS A 297 8.20 1.13 -7.02
CA HIS A 297 7.36 0.14 -6.31
C HIS A 297 7.75 -1.31 -6.64
N TYR A 298 8.21 -1.60 -7.87
CA TYR A 298 8.75 -2.92 -8.21
C TYR A 298 10.05 -3.25 -7.45
N LEU A 299 10.89 -2.25 -7.17
CA LEU A 299 12.11 -2.45 -6.38
C LEU A 299 11.80 -2.64 -4.90
N LEU A 300 10.71 -2.04 -4.40
CA LEU A 300 10.30 -2.21 -3.01
C LEU A 300 9.95 -3.66 -2.68
N GLU A 301 9.51 -4.45 -3.67
CA GLU A 301 9.17 -5.86 -3.48
C GLU A 301 10.38 -6.69 -2.99
N PHE A 302 11.62 -6.29 -3.31
CA PHE A 302 12.82 -6.94 -2.75
C PHE A 302 12.92 -6.84 -1.22
N ARG A 303 12.28 -5.82 -0.61
CA ARG A 303 12.26 -5.69 0.85
C ARG A 303 11.38 -6.74 1.53
N ARG A 304 10.54 -7.46 0.79
CA ARG A 304 9.75 -8.57 1.35
C ARG A 304 10.59 -9.78 1.75
N LEU A 305 11.86 -9.84 1.34
CA LEU A 305 12.79 -10.89 1.74
C LEU A 305 12.94 -10.99 3.27
N SER A 306 12.75 -9.88 4.00
CA SER A 306 12.75 -9.89 5.46
C SER A 306 11.91 -8.74 6.02
N PRO A 307 11.11 -8.96 7.09
CA PRO A 307 10.39 -7.89 7.78
C PRO A 307 11.27 -6.71 8.23
N GLN A 308 12.58 -6.92 8.41
CA GLN A 308 13.52 -5.87 8.81
C GLN A 308 13.83 -4.89 7.67
N LEU A 309 13.70 -5.32 6.42
CA LEU A 309 14.00 -4.49 5.25
C LEU A 309 12.86 -3.54 4.88
N TYR A 310 11.68 -3.70 5.48
CA TYR A 310 10.58 -2.76 5.33
C TYR A 310 10.98 -1.38 5.88
N ALA A 311 10.84 -0.37 5.03
CA ALA A 311 11.06 1.00 5.45
C ALA A 311 9.83 1.52 6.18
N VAL A 312 10.11 2.37 7.16
CA VAL A 312 9.12 3.13 7.92
C VAL A 312 9.39 4.60 7.64
N SER A 313 8.40 5.29 7.10
CA SER A 313 8.47 6.69 6.72
C SER A 313 7.34 7.48 7.34
N PRO A 314 7.39 8.82 7.39
CA PRO A 314 6.23 9.62 7.78
C PRO A 314 5.02 9.29 6.90
N ALA A 315 3.82 9.26 7.49
CA ALA A 315 2.59 9.04 6.72
C ALA A 315 2.23 10.27 5.87
N THR A 316 1.74 10.02 4.66
CA THR A 316 1.17 11.02 3.75
C THR A 316 -0.35 11.14 3.91
N GLU A 317 -0.99 12.06 3.20
CA GLU A 317 -2.41 12.37 3.38
C GLU A 317 -3.33 11.21 3.01
N CYS A 318 -3.09 10.55 1.86
CA CYS A 318 -4.07 9.61 1.33
C CYS A 318 -4.04 8.24 1.96
N CYS A 319 -5.27 7.77 2.13
CA CYS A 319 -5.75 6.41 2.07
C CYS A 319 -5.58 5.63 3.38
N THR A 320 -6.64 4.92 3.76
CA THR A 320 -6.77 4.17 5.02
C THR A 320 -7.34 2.75 4.86
N PRO A 321 -7.12 2.00 3.75
CA PRO A 321 -7.69 0.67 3.63
C PRO A 321 -7.11 -0.31 4.65
N ALA A 322 -5.91 -0.05 5.16
CA ALA A 322 -5.30 -0.81 6.24
C ALA A 322 -4.47 0.09 7.16
N MET A 323 -4.80 0.09 8.44
CA MET A 323 -4.23 0.99 9.45
C MET A 323 -3.94 0.23 10.74
N LEU A 324 -2.71 0.32 11.25
CA LEU A 324 -2.31 -0.23 12.54
C LEU A 324 -2.28 0.89 13.60
N PHE A 325 -2.93 0.65 14.74
CA PHE A 325 -3.02 1.52 15.90
C PHE A 325 -2.36 0.84 17.12
N PRO A 326 -1.13 1.24 17.48
CA PRO A 326 -0.43 0.69 18.63
C PRO A 326 -1.03 1.16 19.97
N GLY A 327 -1.11 0.28 20.98
CA GLY A 327 -1.55 0.66 22.32
C GLY A 327 -2.98 1.24 22.34
N ASN A 328 -3.15 2.37 23.03
CA ASN A 328 -4.42 3.11 23.12
C ASN A 328 -4.68 4.05 21.92
N ALA A 329 -3.84 4.02 20.88
CA ALA A 329 -3.91 4.99 19.79
C ALA A 329 -5.21 4.89 18.98
N SER A 330 -5.86 3.72 18.96
CA SER A 330 -7.18 3.52 18.32
C SER A 330 -8.26 4.38 18.97
N VAL A 331 -8.29 4.42 20.30
CA VAL A 331 -9.24 5.23 21.09
C VAL A 331 -8.97 6.72 20.89
N ARG A 332 -7.70 7.14 20.95
CA ARG A 332 -7.32 8.53 20.70
C ARG A 332 -7.67 8.97 19.28
N ALA A 333 -7.39 8.14 18.27
CA ALA A 333 -7.77 8.42 16.89
C ALA A 333 -9.28 8.55 16.71
N ALA A 334 -10.07 7.72 17.40
CA ALA A 334 -11.53 7.84 17.41
C ALA A 334 -12.02 9.15 18.05
N GLU A 335 -11.44 9.55 19.20
CA GLU A 335 -11.76 10.82 19.86
C GLU A 335 -11.44 12.04 18.98
N TYR A 336 -10.28 12.01 18.32
CA TYR A 336 -9.85 13.05 17.39
C TYR A 336 -10.77 13.18 16.18
N LEU A 337 -11.17 12.06 15.57
CA LEU A 337 -12.09 12.06 14.43
C LEU A 337 -13.49 12.56 14.81
N ASP A 338 -13.96 12.29 16.03
CA ASP A 338 -15.27 12.76 16.47
C ASP A 338 -15.37 14.27 16.62
N GLN A 339 -14.25 14.96 16.83
CA GLN A 339 -14.20 16.41 16.98
C GLN A 339 -14.32 17.16 15.63
N VAL A 340 -14.30 16.44 14.51
CA VAL A 340 -14.23 17.03 13.16
C VAL A 340 -15.35 16.49 12.29
N VAL A 341 -16.02 17.37 11.53
CA VAL A 341 -16.98 16.95 10.50
C VAL A 341 -16.24 16.77 9.17
N CYS A 342 -16.39 15.60 8.55
CA CYS A 342 -15.76 15.27 7.28
C CYS A 342 -16.60 15.72 6.08
N SER A 343 -15.89 16.21 5.06
CA SER A 343 -16.46 16.72 3.82
C SER A 343 -15.48 16.49 2.66
N GLN A 344 -15.89 16.84 1.45
CA GLN A 344 -15.01 16.74 0.28
C GLN A 344 -13.73 17.56 0.47
N GLY A 345 -12.57 16.93 0.24
CA GLY A 345 -11.26 17.56 0.50
C GLY A 345 -10.80 17.53 1.97
N ASN A 346 -11.64 17.05 2.88
CA ASN A 346 -11.32 16.87 4.30
C ASN A 346 -11.91 15.54 4.83
N ALA A 347 -11.63 14.46 4.10
CA ALA A 347 -12.03 13.10 4.47
C ALA A 347 -11.22 12.58 5.68
N LYS A 348 -11.61 11.42 6.22
CA LYS A 348 -11.04 10.85 7.45
C LYS A 348 -9.51 10.71 7.41
N ASP A 349 -8.95 10.38 6.25
CA ASP A 349 -7.51 10.23 6.02
C ASP A 349 -6.76 11.57 6.12
N MET A 350 -7.30 12.61 5.48
CA MET A 350 -6.80 13.98 5.58
C MET A 350 -6.86 14.51 7.02
N VAL A 351 -7.96 14.23 7.73
CA VAL A 351 -8.12 14.65 9.13
C VAL A 351 -7.07 13.97 10.02
N LEU A 352 -6.90 12.65 9.90
CA LEU A 352 -5.87 11.91 10.65
C LEU A 352 -4.46 12.42 10.33
N TRP A 353 -4.17 12.73 9.07
CA TRP A 353 -2.88 13.30 8.67
C TRP A 353 -2.64 14.67 9.28
N LYS A 354 -3.62 15.58 9.23
CA LYS A 354 -3.51 16.92 9.86
C LYS A 354 -3.23 16.79 11.35
N ILE A 355 -3.99 15.95 12.05
CA ILE A 355 -3.88 15.73 13.50
C ILE A 355 -2.51 15.19 13.87
N ALA A 356 -1.99 14.22 13.12
CA ALA A 356 -0.66 13.67 13.36
C ALA A 356 0.48 14.68 13.16
N ARG A 357 0.24 15.81 12.47
CA ARG A 357 1.23 16.87 12.25
C ARG A 357 1.03 18.08 13.16
N SER A 358 -0.21 18.39 13.53
CA SER A 358 -0.55 19.57 14.32
C SER A 358 -0.54 19.31 15.82
N THR A 359 -0.78 18.07 16.26
CA THR A 359 -0.90 17.74 17.69
C THR A 359 0.46 17.36 18.28
N PRO A 360 0.96 18.07 19.31
CA PRO A 360 2.22 17.74 19.96
C PRO A 360 2.24 16.30 20.49
N GLY A 361 3.31 15.57 20.18
CA GLY A 361 3.48 14.17 20.63
C GLY A 361 2.82 13.14 19.73
N GLU A 362 1.93 13.53 18.81
CA GLU A 362 1.40 12.62 17.79
C GLU A 362 2.37 12.47 16.62
N ARG A 363 2.45 11.26 16.10
CA ARG A 363 3.19 10.94 14.88
C ARG A 363 2.43 9.91 14.08
N ALA A 364 2.61 9.93 12.78
CA ALA A 364 2.06 8.94 11.89
C ALA A 364 3.13 8.42 10.95
N HIS A 365 3.08 7.11 10.69
CA HIS A 365 4.04 6.44 9.83
C HIS A 365 3.34 5.68 8.71
N SER A 366 4.08 5.37 7.65
CA SER A 366 3.68 4.46 6.59
C SER A 366 4.79 3.43 6.35
N VAL A 367 4.40 2.28 5.83
CA VAL A 367 5.29 1.13 5.62
C VAL A 367 5.43 0.85 4.14
N GLU A 368 6.66 0.62 3.70
CA GLU A 368 7.00 0.35 2.30
C GLU A 368 7.90 -0.90 2.17
N PRO A 369 7.47 -1.93 1.42
CA PRO A 369 6.27 -2.01 0.55
C PRO A 369 4.94 -2.15 1.33
N ASN A 370 3.83 -2.10 0.61
CA ASN A 370 2.48 -2.29 1.17
C ASN A 370 2.33 -3.71 1.76
N SER A 371 1.71 -3.85 2.94
CA SER A 371 1.46 -5.16 3.54
C SER A 371 0.13 -5.80 3.14
N ILE A 372 -0.65 -5.09 2.33
CA ILE A 372 -1.92 -5.52 1.76
C ILE A 372 -1.96 -5.15 0.27
N LYS A 373 -2.79 -5.87 -0.50
CA LYS A 373 -3.22 -5.51 -1.85
C LYS A 373 -4.64 -4.94 -1.77
N HIS A 374 -4.85 -3.73 -2.27
CA HIS A 374 -6.21 -3.20 -2.40
C HIS A 374 -6.88 -3.84 -3.61
N ILE A 375 -7.95 -4.60 -3.38
CA ILE A 375 -8.66 -5.38 -4.41
C ILE A 375 -10.00 -4.76 -4.81
N GLY A 376 -10.40 -3.66 -4.16
CA GLY A 376 -11.70 -3.04 -4.32
C GLY A 376 -11.81 -2.24 -5.61
N ALA A 377 -12.48 -2.81 -6.61
CA ALA A 377 -12.84 -2.10 -7.83
C ALA A 377 -14.21 -1.39 -7.72
N TYR A 378 -15.07 -1.85 -6.81
CA TYR A 378 -16.39 -1.29 -6.55
C TYR A 378 -16.50 -0.82 -5.10
N SER A 379 -16.87 0.45 -4.92
CA SER A 379 -17.14 1.07 -3.63
C SER A 379 -18.53 0.68 -3.12
N SER A 380 -18.63 0.50 -1.80
CA SER A 380 -19.89 0.32 -1.07
C SER A 380 -20.63 1.63 -0.78
N ILE A 381 -19.95 2.78 -0.86
CA ILE A 381 -20.51 4.07 -0.43
C ILE A 381 -20.49 5.10 -1.58
N ARG A 382 -19.55 4.98 -2.53
CA ARG A 382 -19.40 5.92 -3.66
C ARG A 382 -20.02 5.36 -4.92
N SER A 383 -20.41 6.26 -5.83
CA SER A 383 -20.89 5.89 -7.16
C SER A 383 -19.80 5.17 -7.95
N ASN A 384 -20.13 4.03 -8.53
CA ASN A 384 -19.17 3.24 -9.31
C ASN A 384 -19.21 3.60 -10.79
N PRO A 385 -18.06 3.61 -11.48
CA PRO A 385 -18.05 3.66 -12.92
C PRO A 385 -18.59 2.34 -13.49
N PRO A 386 -19.24 2.34 -14.67
CA PRO A 386 -19.74 1.12 -15.31
C PRO A 386 -18.66 0.07 -15.58
N ARG A 387 -17.41 0.51 -15.77
CA ARG A 387 -16.24 -0.34 -15.96
C ARG A 387 -15.07 0.20 -15.13
N PRO A 388 -14.85 -0.30 -13.91
CA PRO A 388 -13.75 0.16 -13.07
C PRO A 388 -12.40 -0.20 -13.67
N ARG A 389 -11.40 0.64 -13.43
CA ARG A 389 -10.04 0.51 -13.97
C ARG A 389 -9.01 0.59 -12.85
N LEU A 390 -7.86 -0.06 -13.05
CA LEU A 390 -6.69 0.07 -12.19
C LEU A 390 -6.12 1.49 -12.36
N ILE A 391 -6.33 2.40 -11.40
CA ILE A 391 -5.86 3.80 -11.49
C ILE A 391 -5.04 4.21 -10.27
#